data_AF-A0A9X9F5Z4-F1
#
_entry.id   AF-A0A9X9F5Z4-F1
#
_cell.length_a   1.000
_cell.length_b   1.000
_cell.length_c   1.000
_cell.angle_alpha   90.00
_cell.angle_beta   90.00
_cell.angle_gamma   90.00
#
_symmetry.space_group_name_H-M   'P 1'
#
loop_
_entity.id
_entity.type
_entity.pdbx_description
1 polymer ?
#
loop_
_entity_poly.entity_id
_entity_poly.type
_entity_poly.pdbx_seq_one_letter_code
_entity_poly.pdbx_strand_id
1 'polypeptide(L)'
;YIKKNESDYYNSIYKSSVNWYCEEHNNSFWLKTFLTIILEAYKDLHNTVLDSICKHTKVERIQDFILKQKQPFTKESIRNTYPDIAESTISKALNSLQVFGHIKLVTKGRNATWIKI
;
A
#
# COMPACT_ATOMS: atom_id res chain seq x y z
N TYR A 1 0.77 12.97 -16.28
CA TYR A 1 -0.57 13.28 -15.78
C TYR A 1 -1.16 14.55 -16.40
N ILE A 2 -0.47 15.70 -16.42
CA ILE A 2 -0.99 16.90 -17.10
C ILE A 2 -1.19 16.68 -18.61
N LYS A 3 -0.18 16.17 -19.33
CA LYS A 3 -0.31 15.81 -20.77
C LYS A 3 -1.40 14.76 -21.05
N LYS A 4 -1.67 13.88 -20.08
CA LYS A 4 -2.73 12.85 -20.20
C LYS A 4 -4.12 13.47 -20.13
N ASN A 5 -4.28 14.48 -19.26
CA ASN A 5 -5.53 15.20 -19.01
C ASN A 5 -5.51 16.60 -19.67
N GLU A 6 -4.79 16.75 -20.78
CA GLU A 6 -4.47 18.06 -21.38
C GLU A 6 -5.73 18.85 -21.78
N SER A 7 -6.68 18.18 -22.43
CA SER A 7 -7.97 18.75 -22.83
C SER A 7 -8.74 19.30 -21.62
N ASP A 8 -8.90 18.48 -20.57
CA ASP A 8 -9.64 18.88 -19.37
C ASP A 8 -8.93 19.96 -18.58
N TYR A 9 -7.60 19.90 -18.54
CA TYR A 9 -6.75 20.90 -17.92
C TYR A 9 -6.93 22.27 -18.58
N TYR A 10 -6.76 22.38 -19.90
CA TYR A 10 -6.93 23.65 -20.61
C TYR A 10 -8.39 24.13 -20.65
N ASN A 11 -9.37 23.22 -20.72
CA ASN A 11 -10.79 23.56 -20.59
C ASN A 11 -11.10 24.17 -19.21
N SER A 12 -10.48 23.67 -18.14
CA SER A 12 -10.65 24.24 -16.80
C SER A 12 -10.04 25.64 -16.66
N ILE A 13 -8.89 25.89 -17.30
CA ILE A 13 -8.28 27.23 -17.38
C ILE A 13 -9.21 28.18 -18.15
N TYR A 14 -9.74 27.75 -19.29
CA TYR A 14 -10.67 28.54 -20.08
C TYR A 14 -11.89 28.94 -19.26
N LYS A 15 -12.54 27.98 -18.58
CA LYS A 15 -13.69 28.23 -17.70
C LYS A 15 -13.34 29.14 -16.53
N SER A 16 -12.15 28.99 -15.96
CA SER A 16 -11.68 29.86 -14.88
C SER A 16 -11.40 31.28 -15.31
N SER A 17 -11.10 31.51 -16.59
CA SER A 17 -10.76 32.82 -17.15
C SER A 17 -11.96 33.57 -17.76
N VAL A 18 -13.15 32.96 -17.75
CA VAL A 18 -14.39 33.62 -18.21
C VAL A 18 -14.65 34.86 -17.37
N ASN A 19 -15.04 35.96 -18.01
CA ASN A 19 -15.33 37.25 -17.38
C ASN A 19 -14.18 37.85 -16.55
N TRP A 20 -12.92 37.54 -16.91
CA TRP A 20 -11.73 38.09 -16.24
C TRP A 20 -11.75 39.62 -16.12
N TYR A 21 -12.13 40.32 -17.19
CA TYR A 21 -12.20 41.79 -17.22
C TYR A 21 -13.29 42.39 -16.33
N CYS A 22 -14.27 41.59 -15.90
CA CYS A 22 -15.35 41.99 -15.01
C CYS A 22 -15.10 41.58 -13.55
N GLU A 23 -13.90 41.06 -13.22
CA GLU A 23 -13.55 40.45 -11.93
C GLU A 23 -14.44 39.25 -11.51
N GLU A 24 -15.24 38.70 -12.41
CA GLU A 24 -16.13 37.54 -12.14
C GLU A 24 -15.45 36.19 -12.43
N HIS A 25 -14.13 36.18 -12.61
CA HIS A 25 -13.38 34.96 -12.88
C HIS A 25 -13.43 33.99 -11.69
N ASN A 26 -13.43 32.68 -11.98
CA ASN A 26 -13.54 31.66 -10.95
C ASN A 26 -12.46 30.59 -11.07
N ASN A 27 -11.42 30.72 -10.26
CA ASN A 27 -10.28 29.80 -10.24
C ASN A 27 -10.60 28.40 -9.69
N SER A 28 -11.80 28.19 -9.13
CA SER A 28 -12.22 26.90 -8.56
C SER A 28 -12.25 25.79 -9.61
N PHE A 29 -12.63 26.11 -10.87
CA PHE A 29 -12.66 25.13 -11.95
C PHE A 29 -11.27 24.56 -12.24
N TRP A 30 -10.26 25.41 -12.40
CA TRP A 30 -8.87 24.99 -12.58
C TRP A 30 -8.30 24.29 -11.35
N LEU A 31 -8.49 24.86 -10.16
CA LEU A 31 -7.98 24.27 -8.91
C LEU A 31 -8.49 22.84 -8.70
N LYS A 32 -9.78 22.60 -8.94
CA LYS A 32 -10.39 21.26 -8.83
C LYS A 32 -9.76 20.27 -9.80
N THR A 33 -9.61 20.66 -11.06
CA THR A 33 -8.99 19.80 -12.08
C THR A 33 -7.52 19.52 -11.74
N PHE A 34 -6.78 20.54 -11.31
CA PHE A 34 -5.38 20.40 -10.93
C PHE A 34 -5.18 19.45 -9.74
N LEU A 35 -5.98 19.60 -8.68
CA LEU A 35 -5.94 18.71 -7.52
C LEU A 35 -6.32 17.27 -7.87
N THR A 36 -7.25 17.08 -8.81
CA THR A 36 -7.64 15.75 -9.29
C THR A 36 -6.49 15.07 -10.02
N ILE A 37 -5.76 15.81 -10.87
CA ILE A 37 -4.57 15.32 -11.59
C ILE A 37 -3.45 14.96 -10.60
N ILE A 38 -3.23 15.78 -9.56
CA ILE A 38 -2.25 15.47 -8.50
C ILE A 38 -2.66 14.20 -7.74
N LEU A 39 -3.94 14.06 -7.39
CA LEU A 39 -4.44 12.90 -6.67
C LEU A 39 -4.28 11.60 -7.49
N GLU A 40 -4.56 11.65 -8.78
CA GLU A 40 -4.33 10.52 -9.70
C GLU A 40 -2.85 10.12 -9.73
N ALA A 41 -1.96 11.11 -9.93
CA ALA A 41 -0.52 10.89 -9.95
C ALA A 41 0.00 10.31 -8.62
N TYR A 42 -0.52 10.82 -7.51
CA TYR A 42 -0.15 10.35 -6.18
C TYR A 42 -0.60 8.91 -5.93
N LYS A 43 -1.82 8.53 -6.34
CA LYS A 43 -2.31 7.16 -6.20
C LYS A 43 -1.46 6.18 -7.00
N ASP A 44 -1.13 6.52 -8.24
CA ASP A 44 -0.28 5.68 -9.08
C ASP A 44 1.14 5.56 -8.52
N LEU A 45 1.71 6.67 -8.03
CA LEU A 45 3.00 6.65 -7.35
C LEU A 45 2.94 5.78 -6.09
N HIS A 46 1.90 5.95 -5.27
CA HIS A 46 1.72 5.17 -4.06
C HIS A 46 1.60 3.67 -4.36
N ASN A 47 0.83 3.29 -5.37
CA ASN A 47 0.72 1.90 -5.81
C ASN A 47 2.04 1.39 -6.37
N THR A 48 2.76 2.18 -7.18
CA THR A 48 4.07 1.81 -7.71
C THR A 48 5.10 1.63 -6.60
N VAL A 49 5.08 2.51 -5.60
CA VAL A 49 5.95 2.43 -4.42
C VAL A 49 5.58 1.22 -3.59
N LEU A 50 4.30 0.98 -3.32
CA LEU A 50 3.81 -0.23 -2.65
C LEU A 50 4.23 -1.46 -3.42
N ASP A 51 4.05 -1.53 -4.73
CA ASP A 51 4.47 -2.66 -5.57
C ASP A 51 6.00 -2.81 -5.57
N SER A 52 6.75 -1.71 -5.50
CA SER A 52 8.22 -1.74 -5.42
C SER A 52 8.75 -2.19 -4.06
N ILE A 53 8.03 -1.86 -2.97
CA ILE A 53 8.28 -2.37 -1.62
C ILE A 53 7.86 -3.84 -1.58
N CYS A 54 6.68 -4.17 -2.09
CA CYS A 54 6.13 -5.50 -2.24
C CYS A 54 6.87 -6.38 -3.27
N LYS A 55 7.94 -5.90 -3.93
CA LYS A 55 8.95 -6.74 -4.58
C LYS A 55 9.78 -7.49 -3.53
N HIS A 56 9.07 -8.35 -2.82
CA HIS A 56 9.46 -9.65 -2.26
C HIS A 56 10.79 -9.72 -1.52
N THR A 57 10.93 -8.95 -0.44
CA THR A 57 11.79 -9.47 0.63
C THR A 57 11.15 -10.73 1.20
N LYS A 58 11.97 -11.71 1.61
CA LYS A 58 11.48 -12.94 2.26
C LYS A 58 10.58 -12.64 3.48
N VAL A 59 10.77 -11.47 4.10
CA VAL A 59 10.02 -11.00 5.27
C VAL A 59 8.61 -10.55 4.90
N GLU A 60 8.43 -9.78 3.83
CA GLU A 60 7.10 -9.30 3.40
C GLU A 60 6.22 -10.45 2.91
N ARG A 61 6.79 -11.47 2.23
CA ARG A 61 6.02 -12.67 1.84
C ARG A 61 5.45 -13.40 3.07
N ILE A 62 6.21 -13.40 4.18
CA ILE A 62 5.74 -13.94 5.46
C ILE A 62 4.65 -13.04 6.06
N GLN A 63 4.80 -11.71 5.96
CA GLN A 63 3.77 -10.76 6.42
C GLN A 63 2.46 -10.92 5.66
N ASP A 64 2.50 -11.00 4.33
CA ASP A 64 1.32 -11.22 3.48
C ASP A 64 0.60 -12.52 3.81
N PHE A 65 1.36 -13.59 4.06
CA PHE A 65 0.79 -14.86 4.50
C PHE A 65 0.05 -14.71 5.82
N ILE A 66 0.66 -14.03 6.79
CA ILE A 66 0.05 -13.78 8.10
C ILE A 66 -1.20 -12.89 7.97
N LEU A 67 -1.18 -11.87 7.11
CA LEU A 67 -2.32 -10.98 6.86
C LEU A 67 -3.53 -11.74 6.32
N LYS A 68 -3.30 -12.70 5.40
CA LYS A 68 -4.33 -13.55 4.78
C LYS A 68 -4.86 -14.63 5.73
N GLN A 69 -4.13 -14.94 6.79
CA GLN A 69 -4.48 -16.02 7.69
C GLN A 69 -5.61 -15.63 8.65
N LYS A 70 -6.70 -16.41 8.65
CA LYS A 70 -7.86 -16.24 9.57
C LYS A 70 -7.81 -17.16 10.80
N GLN A 71 -6.98 -18.20 10.75
CA GLN A 71 -6.85 -19.19 11.83
C GLN A 71 -5.44 -19.17 12.44
N PRO A 72 -5.22 -19.75 13.63
CA PRO A 72 -3.88 -19.91 14.17
C PRO A 72 -2.98 -20.63 13.15
N PHE A 73 -1.77 -20.13 12.96
CA PHE A 73 -0.80 -20.72 12.03
C PHE A 73 0.45 -21.17 12.78
N THR A 74 1.13 -22.16 12.21
CA THR A 74 2.41 -22.67 12.70
C THR A 74 3.54 -22.21 11.79
N LYS A 75 4.76 -22.33 12.30
CA LYS A 75 5.98 -22.12 11.52
C LYS A 75 6.07 -23.08 10.33
N GLU A 76 5.59 -24.31 10.50
CA GLU A 76 5.51 -25.33 9.44
C GLU A 76 4.54 -24.93 8.34
N SER A 77 3.41 -24.30 8.67
CA SER A 77 2.46 -23.81 7.68
C SER A 77 3.10 -22.78 6.74
N ILE A 78 3.90 -21.86 7.28
CA ILE A 78 4.66 -20.88 6.48
C ILE A 78 5.70 -21.59 5.60
N ARG A 79 6.42 -22.59 6.15
CA ARG A 79 7.41 -23.38 5.40
C ARG A 79 6.78 -24.15 4.25
N ASN A 80 5.59 -24.72 4.44
CA ASN A 80 4.89 -25.47 3.39
C ASN A 80 4.46 -24.55 2.24
N THR A 81 4.11 -23.29 2.54
CA THR A 81 3.76 -22.29 1.51
C THR A 81 4.98 -21.68 0.83
N TYR A 82 6.09 -21.50 1.55
CA TYR A 82 7.33 -20.91 1.03
C TYR A 82 8.55 -21.80 1.32
N PRO A 83 8.74 -22.89 0.56
CA PRO A 83 9.86 -23.81 0.76
C PRO A 83 11.22 -23.18 0.42
N ASP A 84 11.23 -22.06 -0.32
CA ASP A 84 12.42 -21.28 -0.69
C ASP A 84 12.95 -20.38 0.45
N ILE A 85 12.20 -20.23 1.54
CA ILE A 85 12.57 -19.39 2.68
C ILE A 85 13.19 -20.22 3.79
N ALA A 86 14.43 -19.86 4.16
CA ALA A 86 15.15 -20.53 5.25
C ALA A 86 14.44 -20.35 6.59
N GLU A 87 14.50 -21.38 7.43
CA GLU A 87 13.84 -21.42 8.73
C GLU A 87 14.27 -20.27 9.66
N SER A 88 15.55 -19.91 9.60
CA SER A 88 16.12 -18.78 10.35
C SER A 88 15.48 -17.44 9.97
N THR A 89 15.09 -17.28 8.71
CA THR A 89 14.42 -16.07 8.20
C THR A 89 12.97 -16.01 8.68
N ILE A 90 12.27 -17.14 8.67
CA ILE A 90 10.90 -17.26 9.22
C ILE A 90 10.88 -16.92 10.71
N SER A 91 11.81 -17.49 11.49
CA SER A 91 11.93 -17.18 12.92
C SER A 91 12.21 -15.71 13.19
N LYS A 92 13.11 -15.08 12.43
CA LYS A 92 13.41 -13.64 12.58
C LYS A 92 12.19 -12.78 12.28
N ALA A 93 11.48 -13.07 11.18
CA ALA A 93 10.28 -12.34 10.79
C ALA A 93 9.15 -12.46 11.82
N LEU A 94 8.92 -13.67 12.35
CA LEU A 94 7.92 -13.90 13.40
C LEU A 94 8.28 -13.16 14.70
N ASN A 95 9.55 -13.19 15.11
CA ASN A 95 10.00 -12.44 16.28
C ASN A 95 9.82 -10.93 16.10
N SER A 96 10.20 -10.37 14.94
CA SER A 96 9.97 -8.95 14.67
C SER A 96 8.49 -8.59 14.71
N LEU A 97 7.63 -9.39 14.07
CA LEU A 97 6.19 -9.14 14.04
C LEU A 97 5.53 -9.25 15.41
N GLN A 98 6.05 -10.13 16.26
CA GLN A 98 5.61 -10.23 17.65
C GLN A 98 6.03 -8.99 18.47
N VAL A 99 7.25 -8.49 18.26
CA VAL A 99 7.74 -7.26 18.92
C VAL A 99 6.95 -6.03 18.47
N PHE A 100 6.59 -5.94 17.19
CA PHE A 100 5.73 -4.88 16.66
C PHE A 100 4.25 -5.03 17.06
N GLY A 101 3.86 -6.12 17.72
CA GLY A 101 2.49 -6.33 18.19
C GLY A 101 1.49 -6.71 17.10
N HIS A 102 1.95 -7.20 15.94
CA HIS A 102 1.06 -7.68 14.87
C HIS A 102 0.58 -9.13 15.08
N ILE A 103 1.33 -9.93 15.85
CA ILE A 103 1.00 -11.33 16.12
C ILE A 103 1.20 -11.67 17.60
N LYS A 104 0.40 -12.61 18.10
CA LYS A 104 0.51 -13.16 19.46
C LYS A 104 0.82 -14.64 19.41
N LEU A 105 1.76 -15.06 20.25
CA LEU A 105 2.01 -16.48 20.49
C LEU A 105 0.89 -17.06 21.36
N VAL A 106 0.20 -18.09 20.88
CA VAL A 106 -0.89 -18.77 21.60
C VAL A 106 -0.36 -19.99 22.34
N THR A 107 0.40 -20.85 21.67
CA THR A 107 0.94 -22.08 22.25
C THR A 107 2.47 -22.06 22.19
N LYS A 108 3.14 -22.48 23.27
CA LYS A 108 4.61 -22.64 23.35
C LYS A 108 4.99 -24.10 23.13
N GLY A 109 6.15 -24.34 22.49
CA GLY A 109 6.71 -25.68 22.31
C GLY A 109 6.99 -26.03 20.84
N ARG A 110 7.11 -27.34 20.55
CA ARG A 110 7.41 -27.85 19.19
C ARG A 110 6.31 -27.50 18.19
N ASN A 111 5.07 -27.39 18.66
CA ASN A 111 3.90 -26.99 17.88
C ASN A 111 3.49 -25.55 18.22
N ALA A 112 4.45 -24.63 18.27
CA ALA A 112 4.15 -23.23 18.53
C ALA A 112 3.17 -22.68 17.48
N THR A 113 2.14 -21.98 17.96
CA THR A 113 1.08 -21.38 17.13
C THR A 113 1.00 -19.89 17.38
N TRP A 114 0.78 -19.15 16.30
CA TRP A 114 0.60 -17.70 16.34
C TRP A 114 -0.78 -17.34 15.82
N ILE A 115 -1.34 -16.27 16.37
CA ILE A 115 -2.55 -15.62 15.87
C ILE A 115 -2.22 -14.18 15.48
N LYS A 116 -2.89 -13.68 14.44
CA LYS A 116 -2.86 -12.26 14.10
C LYS A 116 -3.65 -11.48 15.15
N ILE A 117 -3.13 -10.33 15.57
CA ILE A 117 -3.80 -9.35 16.43
C ILE A 117 -4.56 -8.34 15.55
#